data_AF-A0A933LZI0-F1
#
_entry.id   AF-A0A933LZI0-F1
#
_cell.length_a   1.000
_cell.length_b   1.000
_cell.length_c   1.000
_cell.angle_alpha   90.00
_cell.angle_beta   90.00
_cell.angle_gamma   90.00
#
_symmetry.space_group_name_H-M   'P 1'
#
loop_
_entity.id
_entity.type
_entity.pdbx_description
1 polymer ?
#
loop_
_entity_poly.entity_id
_entity_poly.type
_entity_poly.pdbx_seq_one_letter_code
_entity_poly.pdbx_strand_id
1 'polypeptide(L)'
;MNLLMLSGDTSAAHGERGAFYNTLSEFARYWDRVDVITPPLDRVALQDRRGLENVFFHPSTLSKVFHSKFVLQRGQELARERHYDLIVSHDYGFFLNGIGAAWLSKKIGVPYI
;
A
#
# COMPACT_ATOMS: atom_id res chain seq x y z
N MET A 1 -2.27 -9.10 -13.17
CA MET A 1 -1.22 -8.16 -12.71
C MET A 1 -1.48 -7.81 -11.25
N ASN A 2 -0.44 -7.75 -10.43
CA ASN A 2 -0.51 -7.39 -9.01
C ASN A 2 0.25 -6.10 -8.74
N LEU A 3 -0.39 -5.18 -8.01
CA LEU A 3 0.16 -3.88 -7.63
C LEU A 3 0.49 -3.85 -6.14
N LEU A 4 1.69 -3.36 -5.79
CA LEU A 4 2.04 -3.03 -4.42
C LEU A 4 2.11 -1.51 -4.25
N MET A 5 1.17 -0.94 -3.52
CA MET A 5 1.09 0.49 -3.25
C MET A 5 1.61 0.80 -1.84
N LEU A 6 2.49 1.79 -1.74
CA LEU A 6 3.04 2.30 -0.48
C LEU A 6 2.41 3.66 -0.23
N SER A 7 1.58 3.81 0.80
CA SER A 7 0.83 5.05 1.00
C SER A 7 0.87 5.54 2.42
N GLY A 8 1.08 6.85 2.59
CA GLY A 8 0.85 7.53 3.87
C GLY A 8 -0.63 7.73 4.21
N ASP A 9 -1.54 7.46 3.25
CA ASP A 9 -2.98 7.63 3.39
C ASP A 9 -3.65 6.42 4.04
N THR A 10 -4.38 6.69 5.11
CA THR A 10 -5.18 5.70 5.81
C THR A 10 -6.69 5.94 5.64
N SER A 11 -7.12 7.02 4.96
CA SER A 11 -8.53 7.40 4.79
C SER A 11 -9.37 6.27 4.18
N ALA A 12 -8.91 5.70 3.05
CA ALA A 12 -9.60 4.58 2.41
C ALA A 12 -9.60 3.32 3.28
N ALA A 13 -8.52 3.08 4.05
CA ALA A 13 -8.49 1.99 5.03
C ALA A 13 -9.51 2.21 6.15
N HIS A 14 -9.74 3.46 6.58
CA HIS A 14 -10.81 3.83 7.51
C HIS A 14 -12.23 3.77 6.91
N GLY A 15 -12.35 3.49 5.60
CA GLY A 15 -13.63 3.45 4.89
C GLY A 15 -14.11 4.81 4.40
N GLU A 16 -13.27 5.84 4.44
CA GLU A 16 -13.60 7.17 3.92
C GLU A 16 -13.65 7.15 2.38
N ARG A 17 -14.74 7.66 1.82
CA ARG A 17 -14.92 7.80 0.36
C ARG A 17 -14.36 9.14 -0.11
N GLY A 18 -13.05 9.17 -0.35
CA GLY A 18 -12.31 10.34 -0.85
C GLY A 18 -11.46 10.03 -2.09
N ALA A 19 -10.50 10.91 -2.38
CA ALA A 19 -9.61 10.78 -3.52
C ALA A 19 -8.87 9.43 -3.54
N PHE A 20 -8.33 9.00 -2.39
CA PHE A 20 -7.61 7.74 -2.30
C PHE A 20 -8.51 6.52 -2.51
N TYR A 21 -9.72 6.53 -1.96
CA TYR A 21 -10.72 5.49 -2.23
C TYR A 21 -11.07 5.43 -3.72
N ASN A 22 -11.30 6.58 -4.37
CA ASN A 22 -11.61 6.63 -5.80
C ASN A 22 -10.46 6.05 -6.65
N THR A 23 -9.21 6.43 -6.34
CA THR A 23 -8.02 5.84 -6.98
C THR A 23 -7.98 4.32 -6.84
N LEU A 24 -8.14 3.81 -5.61
CA LEU A 24 -8.13 2.37 -5.36
C LEU A 24 -9.30 1.65 -6.04
N SER A 25 -10.47 2.28 -6.12
CA SER A 25 -11.65 1.72 -6.78
C SER A 25 -11.47 1.62 -8.29
N GLU A 26 -10.75 2.57 -8.92
CA GLU A 26 -10.40 2.44 -10.33
C GLU A 26 -9.28 1.41 -10.52
N PHE A 27 -8.27 1.35 -9.64
CA PHE A 27 -7.24 0.31 -9.71
C PHE A 27 -7.82 -1.10 -9.55
N ALA A 28 -8.82 -1.27 -8.69
CA ALA A 28 -9.52 -2.54 -8.48
C ALA A 28 -10.10 -3.13 -9.79
N ARG A 29 -10.38 -2.29 -10.79
CA ARG A 29 -10.95 -2.70 -12.09
C ARG A 29 -9.91 -3.23 -13.08
N TYR A 30 -8.64 -2.88 -12.91
CA TYR A 30 -7.58 -3.16 -13.89
C TYR A 30 -6.44 -4.04 -13.34
N TRP A 31 -6.32 -4.14 -12.02
CA TRP A 31 -5.37 -4.99 -11.35
C TRP A 31 -6.09 -6.22 -10.78
N ASP A 32 -5.46 -7.38 -10.79
CA ASP A 32 -6.03 -8.58 -10.18
C ASP A 32 -6.00 -8.46 -8.65
N ARG A 33 -5.00 -7.75 -8.13
CA ARG A 33 -4.82 -7.47 -6.71
C ARG A 33 -4.07 -6.16 -6.49
N VAL A 34 -4.51 -5.41 -5.49
CA VAL A 34 -3.80 -4.24 -4.97
C VAL A 34 -3.50 -4.44 -3.49
N ASP A 35 -2.23 -4.57 -3.13
CA ASP A 35 -1.80 -4.54 -1.73
C ASP A 35 -1.37 -3.13 -1.38
N VAL A 36 -1.93 -2.58 -0.30
CA VAL A 36 -1.63 -1.22 0.15
C VAL A 36 -0.95 -1.30 1.52
N ILE A 37 0.34 -1.00 1.59
CA ILE A 37 1.03 -0.84 2.87
C ILE A 37 0.80 0.59 3.38
N THR A 38 0.28 0.71 4.60
CA THR A 38 -0.08 2.01 5.20
C THR A 38 0.56 2.21 6.57
N PRO A 39 0.61 3.44 7.12
CA PRO A 39 0.86 3.69 8.52
C PRO A 39 -0.12 2.93 9.45
N PRO A 40 0.15 2.92 10.77
CA PRO A 40 -0.78 2.35 11.74
C PRO A 40 -2.16 3.00 11.63
N LEU A 41 -3.19 2.17 11.79
CA LEU A 41 -4.57 2.63 11.90
C LEU A 41 -4.86 2.86 13.38
N ASP A 42 -5.47 4.00 13.70
CA ASP A 42 -5.85 4.38 15.06
C ASP A 42 -7.20 3.78 15.50
N ARG A 43 -7.96 3.21 14.55
CA ARG A 43 -9.30 2.65 14.74
C ARG A 43 -9.46 1.34 13.97
N VAL A 44 -10.36 0.48 14.43
CA VAL A 44 -10.75 -0.73 13.69
C VAL A 44 -11.34 -0.31 12.35
N ALA A 45 -10.66 -0.68 11.28
CA ALA A 45 -10.97 -0.31 9.92
C ALA A 45 -11.92 -1.30 9.23
N LEU A 46 -12.77 -0.72 8.35
CA LEU A 46 -13.65 -1.30 7.33
C LEU A 46 -15.10 -1.65 7.76
N GLN A 47 -16.05 -0.76 7.44
CA GLN A 47 -17.47 -1.11 7.29
C GLN A 47 -17.95 -1.15 5.82
N ASP A 48 -17.28 -0.48 4.88
CA ASP A 48 -17.69 -0.48 3.46
C ASP A 48 -16.50 -0.80 2.53
N ARG A 49 -16.57 -1.96 1.87
CA ARG A 49 -15.56 -2.45 0.91
C ARG A 49 -16.06 -2.48 -0.53
N ARG A 50 -17.23 -1.90 -0.81
CA ARG A 50 -17.79 -1.91 -2.17
C ARG A 50 -16.78 -1.30 -3.13
N GLY A 51 -16.45 -1.99 -4.22
CA GLY A 51 -15.48 -1.53 -5.22
C GLY A 51 -14.01 -1.65 -4.79
N LEU A 52 -13.71 -2.30 -3.67
CA LEU A 52 -12.36 -2.55 -3.15
C LEU A 52 -12.14 -4.06 -2.88
N GLU A 53 -12.86 -4.95 -3.56
CA GLU A 53 -12.91 -6.38 -3.27
C GLU A 53 -11.54 -7.07 -3.40
N ASN A 54 -10.68 -6.57 -4.29
CA ASN A 54 -9.32 -7.04 -4.51
C ASN A 54 -8.24 -6.10 -3.94
N VAL A 55 -8.63 -5.18 -3.05
CA VAL A 55 -7.72 -4.24 -2.39
C VAL A 55 -7.52 -4.65 -0.93
N PHE A 56 -6.25 -4.82 -0.53
CA PHE A 56 -5.87 -5.35 0.76
C PHE A 56 -4.94 -4.38 1.49
N PHE A 57 -5.39 -3.87 2.64
CA PHE A 57 -4.60 -2.96 3.46
C PHE A 57 -3.71 -3.72 4.44
N HIS A 58 -2.45 -3.31 4.53
CA HIS A 58 -1.42 -3.83 5.41
C HIS A 58 -0.92 -2.71 6.33
N PRO A 59 -1.66 -2.41 7.39
CA PRO A 59 -1.28 -1.34 8.29
C PRO A 59 -0.04 -1.70 9.09
N SER A 60 0.87 -0.73 9.19
CA SER A 60 2.08 -0.84 9.99
C SER A 60 1.76 -1.06 11.45
N THR A 61 2.50 -1.96 12.10
CA THR A 61 2.51 -2.09 13.57
C THR A 61 3.49 -1.13 14.22
N LEU A 62 4.31 -0.43 13.42
CA LEU A 62 5.32 0.53 13.85
C LEU A 62 4.87 1.97 13.64
N SER A 63 5.38 2.89 14.46
CA SER A 63 5.11 4.33 14.30
C SER A 63 5.53 4.86 12.92
N LYS A 64 4.95 6.01 12.52
CA LYS A 64 5.19 6.66 11.22
C LYS A 64 6.67 6.89 10.90
N VAL A 65 7.51 7.13 11.91
CA VAL A 65 8.97 7.33 11.75
C VAL A 65 9.68 6.08 11.23
N PHE A 66 9.19 4.89 11.56
CA PHE A 66 9.77 3.61 11.12
C PHE A 66 9.00 2.99 9.96
N HIS A 67 8.16 3.77 9.26
CA HIS A 67 7.30 3.27 8.21
C HIS A 67 8.09 2.68 7.03
N SER A 68 9.17 3.34 6.57
CA SER A 68 10.00 2.79 5.48
C SER A 68 10.64 1.44 5.81
N LYS A 69 10.96 1.18 7.08
CA LYS A 69 11.47 -0.13 7.54
C LYS A 69 10.36 -1.17 7.50
N PHE A 70 9.15 -0.81 7.93
CA PHE A 70 7.98 -1.69 7.83
C PHE A 70 7.66 -2.02 6.36
N VAL A 71 7.66 -1.02 5.48
CA VAL A 71 7.50 -1.19 4.03
C VAL A 71 8.46 -2.24 3.49
N LEU A 72 9.75 -2.10 3.82
CA LEU A 72 10.76 -3.05 3.35
C LEU A 72 10.50 -4.47 3.85
N GLN A 73 10.14 -4.63 5.13
CA GLN A 73 9.87 -5.95 5.71
C GLN A 73 8.60 -6.57 5.12
N ARG A 74 7.47 -5.89 5.22
CA ARG A 74 6.16 -6.39 4.78
C ARG A 74 6.12 -6.56 3.26
N GLY A 75 6.74 -5.66 2.50
CA GLY A 75 6.85 -5.80 1.05
C GLY A 75 7.61 -7.07 0.63
N GLN A 76 8.67 -7.45 1.34
CA GLN A 76 9.37 -8.72 1.10
C GLN A 76 8.52 -9.93 1.48
N GLU A 77 7.80 -9.87 2.60
CA GLU A 77 6.89 -10.94 3.02
C GLU A 77 5.85 -11.21 1.93
N LEU A 78 5.19 -10.14 1.46
CA LEU A 78 4.21 -10.21 0.38
C LEU A 78 4.81 -10.70 -0.95
N ALA A 79 6.01 -10.24 -1.30
CA ALA A 79 6.71 -10.66 -2.52
C ALA A 79 7.14 -12.14 -2.51
N ARG A 80 7.22 -12.78 -1.32
CA ARG A 80 7.40 -14.24 -1.23
C ARG A 80 6.11 -15.00 -1.50
N GLU A 81 4.95 -14.39 -1.23
CA GLU A 81 3.65 -15.00 -1.47
C GLU A 81 3.21 -14.89 -2.94
N ARG A 82 3.60 -13.79 -3.61
CA ARG A 82 3.18 -13.52 -4.99
C ARG A 82 4.14 -12.59 -5.72
N HIS A 83 4.13 -12.69 -7.04
CA HIS A 83 4.82 -11.74 -7.91
C HIS A 83 4.06 -10.39 -7.96
N TYR A 84 4.79 -9.28 -8.04
CA TYR A 84 4.25 -7.94 -8.27
C TYR A 84 4.85 -7.37 -9.56
N ASP A 85 4.02 -6.72 -10.37
CA ASP A 85 4.45 -6.13 -11.63
C ASP A 85 4.92 -4.68 -11.45
N LEU A 86 4.40 -3.99 -10.42
CA LEU A 86 4.70 -2.60 -10.13
C LEU A 86 4.62 -2.32 -8.63
N ILE A 87 5.54 -1.48 -8.15
CA ILE A 87 5.42 -0.78 -6.87
C ILE A 87 5.00 0.66 -7.15
N VAL A 88 3.97 1.17 -6.49
CA VAL A 88 3.58 2.59 -6.55
C VAL A 88 3.92 3.25 -5.23
N SER A 89 4.79 4.25 -5.27
CA SER A 89 5.09 5.13 -4.16
C SER A 89 4.08 6.27 -4.13
N HIS A 90 3.02 6.12 -3.34
CA HIS A 90 2.04 7.17 -3.12
C HIS A 90 2.58 8.14 -2.07
N ASP A 91 3.37 9.09 -2.57
CA ASP A 91 4.09 10.06 -1.77
C ASP A 91 3.30 11.36 -1.68
N TYR A 92 2.72 11.64 -0.52
CA TYR A 92 2.24 12.98 -0.19
C TYR A 92 2.56 13.25 1.29
N GLY A 93 3.21 14.37 1.58
CA GLY A 93 3.75 14.67 2.92
C GLY A 93 5.07 13.95 3.25
N PHE A 94 5.47 13.95 4.52
CA PHE A 94 6.79 13.50 4.99
C PHE A 94 6.84 12.01 5.37
N PHE A 95 6.40 11.09 4.50
CA PHE A 95 6.34 9.65 4.84
C PHE A 95 7.52 8.80 4.33
N LEU A 96 8.49 9.39 3.63
CA LEU A 96 9.68 8.71 3.09
C LEU A 96 9.34 7.40 2.33
N ASN A 97 8.15 7.37 1.73
CA ASN A 97 7.64 6.22 0.98
C ASN A 97 8.53 5.95 -0.22
N GLY A 98 9.00 6.98 -0.94
CA GLY A 98 9.96 6.82 -2.03
C GLY A 98 11.28 6.15 -1.64
N ILE A 99 11.79 6.39 -0.41
CA ILE A 99 12.98 5.68 0.08
C ILE A 99 12.65 4.20 0.31
N GLY A 100 11.51 3.91 0.94
CA GLY A 100 11.02 2.55 1.15
C GLY A 100 10.81 1.81 -0.18
N ALA A 101 10.23 2.49 -1.17
CA ALA A 101 9.99 1.99 -2.52
C ALA A 101 11.31 1.64 -3.23
N ALA A 102 12.28 2.56 -3.21
CA ALA A 102 13.57 2.35 -3.85
C ALA A 102 14.33 1.15 -3.23
N TRP A 103 14.35 1.05 -1.90
CA TRP A 103 14.98 -0.09 -1.22
C TRP A 103 14.27 -1.41 -1.50
N LEU A 104 12.94 -1.41 -1.48
CA LEU A 104 12.14 -2.60 -1.73
C LEU A 104 12.31 -3.05 -3.18
N SER A 105 12.15 -2.13 -4.14
CA SER A 105 12.35 -2.36 -5.58
C SER A 105 13.68 -3.03 -5.87
N LYS A 106 14.79 -2.47 -5.36
CA LYS A 106 16.12 -3.06 -5.51
C LYS A 106 16.20 -4.49 -4.94
N LYS A 107 15.46 -4.79 -3.88
CA LYS A 107 15.52 -6.06 -3.17
C LYS A 107 14.67 -7.16 -3.80
N ILE A 108 13.53 -6.81 -4.38
CA ILE A 108 12.59 -7.78 -4.98
C ILE A 108 12.60 -7.77 -6.51
N GLY A 109 13.35 -6.86 -7.15
CA GLY A 109 13.49 -6.78 -8.60
C GLY A 109 12.26 -6.25 -9.34
N VAL A 110 11.36 -5.56 -8.64
CA VAL A 110 10.13 -4.99 -9.20
C VAL A 110 10.32 -3.49 -9.40
N PRO A 111 9.99 -2.91 -10.57
CA PRO A 111 10.11 -1.48 -10.80
C PRO A 111 9.18 -0.69 -9.86
N TYR A 112 9.56 0.54 -9.52
CA TYR A 112 8.71 1.46 -8.79
C TYR A 112 8.50 2.78 -9.54
N ILE A 113 7.35 3.40 -9.32
CA ILE A 113 7.01 4.76 -9.75
C ILE A 113 6.61 5.62 -8.54
#